data_AF-A0A967T1V1-F1
#
_entry.id   AF-A0A967T1V1-F1
#
_cell.length_a   1.000
_cell.length_b   1.000
_cell.length_c   1.000
_cell.angle_alpha   90.00
_cell.angle_beta   90.00
_cell.angle_gamma   90.00
#
_symmetry.space_group_name_H-M   'P 1'
#
loop_
_entity.id
_entity.type
_entity.pdbx_description
1 polymer ?
#
loop_
_entity_poly.entity_id
_entity_poly.type
_entity_poly.pdbx_seq_one_letter_code
_entity_poly.pdbx_strand_id
1 'polypeptide(L)' 'MPKEYEEMRDKFKKEGLSDKEAKKKAARIFNAKRNPGVTPVANKKHRKRKRRGKKS' A
#
# COMPACT_ATOMS: atom_id res chain seq x y z
N MET A 1 -2.25 9.48 -8.23
CA MET A 1 -1.74 8.12 -7.93
C MET A 1 -0.90 7.67 -9.12
N PRO A 2 0.07 6.75 -8.98
CA PRO A 2 0.80 6.21 -10.13
C PRO A 2 -0.15 5.48 -11.09
N LYS A 3 0.02 5.66 -12.40
CA LYS A 3 -0.87 5.08 -13.42
C LYS A 3 -0.92 3.54 -13.35
N GLU A 4 0.24 2.90 -13.15
CA GLU A 4 0.34 1.45 -12.97
C GLU A 4 -0.45 0.93 -11.76
N TYR A 5 -0.57 1.75 -10.70
CA TYR A 5 -1.38 1.37 -9.54
C TYR A 5 -2.89 1.41 -9.86
N GLU A 6 -3.33 2.40 -10.66
CA GLU A 6 -4.74 2.54 -11.04
C GLU A 6 -5.18 1.37 -11.93
N GLU A 7 -4.34 0.99 -12.89
CA GLU A 7 -4.59 -0.19 -13.76
C GLU A 7 -4.68 -1.49 -12.95
N MET A 8 -3.79 -1.70 -11.97
CA MET A 8 -3.87 -2.85 -11.07
C MET A 8 -5.13 -2.84 -10.22
N ARG A 9 -5.50 -1.68 -9.64
CA ARG A 9 -6.70 -1.55 -8.82
C ARG A 9 -7.95 -1.89 -9.64
N ASP A 10 -8.06 -1.37 -10.85
CA ASP A 10 -9.24 -1.60 -11.68
C ASP A 10 -9.30 -3.04 -12.22
N LYS A 11 -8.15 -3.67 -12.48
CA LYS A 11 -8.10 -5.11 -12.76
C LYS A 11 -8.67 -5.93 -11.59
N PHE A 12 -8.24 -5.64 -10.36
CA PHE A 12 -8.74 -6.35 -9.17
C PHE A 12 -10.23 -6.13 -8.93
N LYS A 13 -10.75 -4.92 -9.18
CA LYS A 13 -12.19 -4.68 -9.10
C LYS A 13 -12.96 -5.49 -10.16
N LYS A 14 -12.44 -5.58 -11.39
CA LYS A 14 -13.03 -6.41 -12.45
C LYS A 14 -13.02 -7.90 -12.09
N GLU A 15 -12.04 -8.34 -11.30
CA GLU A 15 -11.98 -9.70 -10.72
C GLU A 15 -12.97 -9.92 -9.56
N GLY A 16 -13.80 -8.94 -9.22
CA GLY A 16 -14.82 -9.05 -8.17
C GLY A 16 -14.34 -8.67 -6.77
N LEU A 17 -13.11 -8.14 -6.63
CA LEU A 17 -12.65 -7.63 -5.33
C LEU A 17 -13.35 -6.32 -4.97
N SER A 18 -13.67 -6.17 -3.69
CA SER A 18 -14.13 -4.90 -3.15
C SER A 18 -13.07 -3.80 -3.33
N ASP A 19 -13.47 -2.55 -3.48
CA ASP A 19 -12.53 -1.43 -3.71
C ASP A 19 -11.41 -1.37 -2.65
N LYS A 20 -11.74 -1.69 -1.39
CA LYS A 20 -10.79 -1.72 -0.28
C LYS A 20 -9.74 -2.83 -0.45
N GLU A 21 -10.15 -4.01 -0.89
CA GLU A 21 -9.25 -5.14 -1.13
C GLU A 21 -8.43 -4.94 -2.40
N ALA A 22 -9.05 -4.46 -3.46
CA ALA A 22 -8.39 -4.10 -4.71
C ALA A 22 -7.27 -3.07 -4.46
N LYS A 23 -7.54 -2.01 -3.70
CA LYS A 23 -6.53 -1.03 -3.27
C LYS A 23 -5.40 -1.67 -2.47
N LYS A 24 -5.73 -2.55 -1.50
CA LYS A 24 -4.73 -3.22 -0.65
C LYS A 24 -3.83 -4.16 -1.45
N LYS A 25 -4.41 -4.92 -2.38
CA LYS A 25 -3.70 -5.88 -3.25
C LYS A 25 -2.84 -5.14 -4.27
N ALA A 26 -3.39 -4.12 -4.95
CA ALA A 26 -2.64 -3.25 -5.85
C ALA A 26 -1.47 -2.55 -5.14
N ALA A 27 -1.70 -1.99 -3.95
CA ALA A 27 -0.64 -1.32 -3.20
C ALA A 27 0.50 -2.27 -2.80
N ARG A 28 0.19 -3.51 -2.41
CA ARG A 28 1.22 -4.53 -2.10
C ARG A 28 2.06 -4.85 -3.32
N ILE A 29 1.44 -5.10 -4.46
CA ILE A 29 2.14 -5.49 -5.69
C ILE A 29 2.96 -4.31 -6.23
N PHE A 30 2.37 -3.12 -6.30
CA PHE A 30 3.08 -1.90 -6.72
C PHE A 30 4.28 -1.63 -5.80
N ASN A 31 4.11 -1.70 -4.48
CA ASN A 31 5.20 -1.45 -3.54
C ASN A 31 6.31 -2.51 -3.58
N ALA A 32 6.00 -3.74 -4.01
CA ALA A 32 6.97 -4.82 -4.19
C ALA A 32 7.72 -4.72 -5.52
N LYS A 33 7.06 -4.23 -6.58
CA LYS A 33 7.64 -4.05 -7.92
C LYS A 33 8.30 -2.69 -8.14
N ARG A 34 8.02 -1.70 -7.30
CA ARG A 34 8.58 -0.35 -7.47
C ARG A 34 10.11 -0.37 -7.41
N ASN A 35 10.72 0.47 -8.22
CA ASN A 35 12.15 0.74 -8.12
C ASN A 35 12.49 1.51 -6.83
N PRO A 36 13.69 1.31 -6.25
CA PRO A 36 14.19 2.16 -5.18
C PRO A 36 14.23 3.61 -5.67
N GLY A 37 13.58 4.50 -4.94
CA GLY A 37 13.39 5.91 -5.31
C GLY A 37 11.94 6.31 -5.65
N VAL A 38 11.06 5.35 -5.94
CA VAL A 38 9.63 5.63 -6.19
C VAL A 38 8.84 5.60 -4.88
N THR A 39 7.99 6.61 -4.67
CA THR A 39 7.16 6.75 -3.47
C THR A 39 6.09 5.65 -3.40
N PRO A 40 6.02 4.85 -2.33
CA PRO A 40 5.02 3.79 -2.18
C PRO A 40 3.60 4.33 -2.00
N VAL A 41 2.62 3.70 -2.66
CA VAL A 41 1.21 4.18 -2.76
C VAL A 41 0.38 3.89 -1.50
N ALA A 42 0.92 3.08 -0.60
CA ALA A 42 0.37 2.89 0.74
C ALA A 42 1.53 2.80 1.71
N ASN A 43 2.20 3.93 1.94
CA ASN A 43 3.09 4.05 3.07
C ASN A 43 2.21 4.14 4.33
N LYS A 44 1.63 3.01 4.76
CA LYS A 44 1.26 2.86 6.16
C LYS A 44 2.60 2.81 6.86
N LYS A 45 3.15 4.00 7.15
CA LYS A 45 4.17 4.17 8.16
C LYS A 45 3.66 3.29 9.30
N HIS A 46 4.37 2.20 9.59
CA HIS A 46 4.46 1.77 10.96
C HIS A 46 5.08 2.99 11.64
N ARG A 47 4.22 3.95 12.03
CA ARG A 47 4.51 4.87 13.11
C ARG A 47 4.73 3.89 14.24
N LYS A 48 5.99 3.46 14.39
CA LYS A 48 6.52 2.87 15.61
C LYS A 48 6.07 3.89 16.63
N ARG A 49 4.92 3.60 17.26
CA ARG A 49 4.50 4.30 18.46
C ARG A 49 5.65 3.91 19.37
N LYS A 50 6.65 4.79 19.48
CA LYS A 50 7.70 4.71 20.48
C LYS A 50 6.91 4.43 21.76
N ARG A 51 6.86 3.18 22.22
CA ARG A 51 6.53 2.91 23.61
C ARG A 51 7.76 3.37 24.36
N ARG A 52 7.89 4.69 24.49
CA ARG A 52 8.52 5.32 25.64
C ARG A 52 7.60 4.95 26.80
N GLY A 53 7.81 3.76 27.36
CA GLY A 53 7.46 3.46 28.73
C GLY A 53 8.73 3.68 29.53
N LYS A 54 8.84 4.87 30.13
CA LYS A 54 9.81 5.23 31.16
C LYS A 54 9.19 4.83 32.51
N LYS A 55 10.02 4.48 33.50
CA LYS A 55 9.74 4.08 34.90
C LYS A 55 9.46 2.58 35.06
N SER A 56 10.04 1.86 36.02
CA SER A 56 10.60 2.24 37.32
C SER A 56 11.90 1.48 37.65
#